data_AF-A0A368H785-F1
#
_entry.id   AF-A0A368H785-F1
#
_cell.length_a   1.000
_cell.length_b   1.000
_cell.length_c   1.000
_cell.angle_alpha   90.00
_cell.angle_beta   90.00
_cell.angle_gamma   90.00
#
_symmetry.space_group_name_H-M   'P 1'
#
loop_
_entity.id
_entity.type
_entity.pdbx_description
1 polymer ?
#
loop_
_entity_poly.entity_id
_entity_poly.type
_entity_poly.pdbx_seq_one_letter_code
_entity_poly.pdbx_strand_id
1 'polypeptide(L)'
;MPLVNLGGLPTLGANASYLTDGASACLIMTEDFALANGYKPIAYLRDYQYVAQDPKDQLLLSPAYVIPKLLEKEHMGRSGKFGRIPMDKINRWGGSLSIGHPFGATGVRLTAHAAGRLKEEKGQYAVIAACAAGGHGVGMLVEAYSK
;
A
#
# COMPACT_ATOMS: atom_id res chain seq x y z
N MET A 1 -11.53 -29.10 -3.06
CA MET A 1 -11.79 -28.48 -4.38
C MET A 1 -11.03 -27.15 -4.43
N PRO A 2 -10.17 -26.88 -5.41
CA PRO A 2 -9.47 -25.60 -5.50
C PRO A 2 -10.48 -24.48 -5.75
N LEU A 3 -10.32 -23.33 -5.07
CA LEU A 3 -11.25 -22.19 -5.15
C LEU A 3 -11.26 -21.54 -6.55
N VAL A 4 -10.16 -21.68 -7.30
CA VAL A 4 -10.00 -21.20 -8.69
C VAL A 4 -9.04 -22.17 -9.42
N ASN A 5 -9.38 -22.58 -10.64
CA ASN A 5 -8.56 -23.46 -11.47
C ASN A 5 -7.70 -22.66 -12.46
N LEU A 6 -6.49 -22.29 -12.04
CA LEU A 6 -5.48 -21.64 -12.88
C LEU A 6 -4.42 -22.66 -13.35
N GLY A 7 -4.85 -23.71 -14.07
CA GLY A 7 -3.92 -24.59 -14.79
C GLY A 7 -2.96 -25.40 -13.90
N GLY A 8 -3.36 -25.76 -12.67
CA GLY A 8 -2.61 -26.71 -11.84
C GLY A 8 -1.57 -26.11 -10.87
N LEU A 9 -1.42 -24.78 -10.80
CA LEU A 9 -0.67 -24.16 -9.69
C LEU A 9 -1.46 -24.32 -8.39
N PRO A 10 -0.84 -24.77 -7.28
CA PRO A 10 -1.56 -24.97 -6.02
C PRO A 10 -2.02 -23.62 -5.46
N THR A 11 -3.31 -23.33 -5.56
CA THR A 11 -4.01 -22.24 -4.85
C THR A 11 -4.56 -22.71 -3.50
N LEU A 12 -4.08 -23.85 -2.97
CA LEU A 12 -4.48 -24.32 -1.64
C LEU A 12 -4.10 -23.28 -0.60
N GLY A 13 -5.10 -22.69 0.07
CA GLY A 13 -5.17 -21.91 1.31
C GLY A 13 -3.94 -21.20 1.95
N ALA A 14 -2.72 -21.66 1.73
CA ALA A 14 -1.48 -21.14 2.26
C ALA A 14 -0.89 -19.94 1.49
N ASN A 15 -1.21 -19.77 0.21
CA ASN A 15 -0.62 -18.71 -0.63
C ASN A 15 -1.64 -17.67 -1.16
N ALA A 16 -2.86 -17.68 -0.63
CA ALA A 16 -3.91 -16.72 -0.93
C ALA A 16 -4.39 -16.06 0.36
N SER A 17 -4.83 -14.80 0.27
CA SER A 17 -5.60 -14.19 1.37
C SER A 17 -6.97 -14.87 1.50
N TYR A 18 -7.53 -14.85 2.70
CA TYR A 18 -8.82 -15.46 3.03
C TYR A 18 -9.89 -14.40 3.29
N LEU A 19 -11.16 -14.81 3.26
CA LEU A 19 -12.27 -13.95 3.64
C LEU A 19 -12.07 -13.47 5.09
N THR A 20 -12.04 -12.15 5.28
CA THR A 20 -11.74 -11.54 6.57
C THR A 20 -12.74 -10.44 6.86
N ASP A 21 -13.32 -10.45 8.05
CA ASP A 21 -14.10 -9.34 8.59
C ASP A 21 -13.16 -8.35 9.31
N GLY A 22 -13.39 -7.05 9.16
CA GLY A 22 -12.58 -6.05 9.83
C GLY A 22 -12.91 -4.62 9.47
N ALA A 23 -12.52 -3.70 10.35
CA ALA A 23 -12.67 -2.27 10.18
C ALA A 23 -11.36 -1.56 10.53
N SER A 24 -11.19 -0.34 10.02
CA SER A 24 -10.01 0.48 10.22
C SER A 24 -10.36 1.95 10.09
N ALA A 25 -9.78 2.79 10.92
CA ALA A 25 -9.99 4.24 10.88
C ALA A 25 -8.64 4.97 10.95
N CYS A 26 -8.59 6.15 10.35
CA CYS A 26 -7.50 7.10 10.51
C CYS A 26 -8.07 8.51 10.62
N LEU A 27 -7.41 9.35 11.41
CA LEU A 27 -7.74 10.77 11.50
C LEU A 27 -6.77 11.54 10.63
N ILE A 28 -7.31 12.23 9.62
CA ILE A 28 -6.55 13.05 8.68
C ILE A 28 -6.97 14.50 8.89
N MET A 29 -5.98 15.38 8.94
CA MET A 29 -6.17 16.81 9.13
C MET A 29 -4.98 17.56 8.52
N THR A 30 -5.13 18.87 8.34
CA THR A 30 -4.01 19.73 7.97
C THR A 30 -3.02 19.84 9.13
N GLU A 31 -1.74 20.06 8.81
CA GLU A 31 -0.69 20.23 9.83
C GLU A 31 -1.01 21.39 10.78
N ASP A 32 -1.39 22.55 10.25
CA ASP A 32 -1.71 23.73 11.05
C ASP A 32 -2.83 23.46 12.05
N PHE A 33 -3.89 22.75 11.63
CA PHE A 33 -4.98 22.38 12.53
C PHE A 33 -4.51 21.38 13.60
N ALA A 34 -3.70 20.38 13.21
CA ALA A 34 -3.16 19.41 14.15
C ALA A 34 -2.38 20.10 15.27
N LEU A 35 -1.45 20.98 14.90
CA LEU A 35 -0.58 21.68 15.83
C LEU A 35 -1.36 22.68 16.70
N ALA A 36 -2.28 23.44 16.10
CA ALA A 36 -3.13 24.39 16.83
C ALA A 36 -4.02 23.71 17.90
N ASN A 37 -4.37 22.44 17.69
CA ASN A 37 -5.17 21.64 18.62
C ASN A 37 -4.33 20.68 19.49
N GLY A 38 -3.00 20.83 19.49
CA GLY A 38 -2.11 20.05 20.35
C GLY A 38 -1.95 18.58 19.95
N TYR A 39 -2.36 18.20 18.73
CA TYR A 39 -2.09 16.86 18.19
C TYR A 39 -0.63 16.75 17.78
N LYS A 40 -0.06 15.55 17.91
CA LYS A 40 1.25 15.20 17.39
C LYS A 40 1.10 14.30 16.16
N PRO A 41 1.25 14.84 14.94
CA PRO A 41 1.17 14.03 13.72
C PRO A 41 2.20 12.89 13.73
N ILE A 42 1.88 11.80 13.04
CA ILE A 42 2.76 10.62 12.95
C ILE A 42 3.37 10.44 11.56
N ALA A 43 2.72 10.97 10.53
CA ALA A 43 3.17 10.90 9.14
C ALA A 43 2.45 11.95 8.28
N TYR A 44 3.02 12.27 7.13
CA TYR A 44 2.38 13.00 6.05
C TYR A 44 1.90 12.05 4.95
N LEU A 45 0.72 12.32 4.42
CA LEU A 45 0.26 11.74 3.15
C LEU A 45 0.74 12.69 2.04
N ARG A 46 1.82 12.33 1.35
CA ARG A 46 2.48 13.24 0.40
C ARG A 46 1.81 13.24 -0.96
N ASP A 47 1.61 12.07 -1.51
CA ASP A 47 0.98 11.94 -2.81
C ASP A 47 0.28 10.60 -2.99
N TYR A 48 -0.63 10.54 -3.95
CA TYR A 48 -1.32 9.34 -4.35
C TYR A 48 -1.58 9.32 -5.85
N GLN A 49 -1.70 8.12 -6.40
CA GLN A 49 -1.99 7.91 -7.81
C GLN A 49 -2.93 6.73 -7.99
N TYR A 50 -3.89 6.87 -8.90
CA TYR A 50 -4.73 5.77 -9.37
C TYR A 50 -4.33 5.36 -10.78
N VAL A 51 -4.53 4.08 -11.09
CA VAL A 51 -4.33 3.49 -12.41
C VAL A 51 -5.43 2.48 -12.72
N ALA A 52 -5.69 2.27 -14.00
CA ALA A 52 -6.55 1.19 -14.50
C ALA A 52 -5.77 0.31 -15.49
N GLN A 53 -6.17 -0.95 -15.59
CA GLN A 53 -5.61 -2.01 -16.45
C GLN A 53 -6.75 -2.80 -17.08
N ASP A 54 -6.43 -3.58 -18.10
CA ASP A 54 -7.36 -4.57 -18.63
C ASP A 54 -7.73 -5.60 -17.55
N PRO A 55 -9.02 -5.69 -17.16
CA PRO A 55 -9.45 -6.64 -16.13
C PRO A 55 -9.36 -8.10 -16.60
N LYS A 56 -9.23 -8.37 -17.90
CA LYS A 56 -9.13 -9.74 -18.43
C LYS A 56 -7.74 -10.33 -18.22
N ASP A 57 -6.71 -9.62 -18.68
CA ASP A 57 -5.36 -10.18 -18.77
C ASP A 57 -4.37 -9.54 -17.75
N GLN A 58 -4.72 -8.41 -17.13
CA GLN A 58 -3.78 -7.61 -16.33
C GLN A 58 -4.31 -7.22 -14.94
N LEU A 59 -5.41 -7.83 -14.49
CA LEU A 59 -6.18 -7.47 -13.30
C LEU A 59 -5.35 -7.17 -12.03
N LEU A 60 -4.31 -7.96 -11.77
CA LEU A 60 -3.52 -7.90 -10.52
C LEU A 60 -2.16 -7.20 -10.68
N LEU A 61 -1.87 -6.63 -11.85
CA LEU A 61 -0.57 -6.01 -12.14
C LEU A 61 -0.49 -4.54 -11.73
N SER A 62 -1.56 -3.97 -11.19
CA SER A 62 -1.71 -2.55 -10.88
C SER A 62 -0.55 -1.95 -10.07
N PRO A 63 0.00 -2.61 -9.02
CA PRO A 63 1.16 -2.11 -8.30
C PRO A 63 2.39 -1.86 -9.18
N ALA A 64 2.61 -2.70 -10.20
CA ALA A 64 3.73 -2.54 -11.13
C ALA A 64 3.58 -1.30 -12.02
N TYR A 65 2.36 -0.84 -12.27
CA TYR A 65 2.07 0.37 -13.05
C TYR A 65 2.01 1.64 -12.19
N VAL A 66 1.47 1.54 -10.98
CA VAL A 66 1.20 2.72 -10.15
C VAL A 66 2.45 3.24 -9.44
N ILE A 67 3.34 2.35 -8.99
CA ILE A 67 4.54 2.74 -8.26
C ILE A 67 5.46 3.63 -9.13
N PRO A 68 5.79 3.26 -10.38
CA PRO A 68 6.57 4.13 -11.26
C PRO A 68 5.95 5.51 -11.42
N LYS A 69 4.65 5.57 -11.75
CA LYS A 69 3.94 6.83 -12.00
C LYS A 69 3.93 7.74 -10.77
N LEU A 70 3.70 7.17 -9.59
CA LEU A 70 3.74 7.89 -8.32
C LEU A 70 5.14 8.47 -8.05
N LEU A 71 6.19 7.69 -8.27
CA LEU A 71 7.56 8.11 -8.00
C LEU A 71 8.10 9.11 -9.03
N GLU A 72 7.65 9.03 -10.29
CA GLU A 72 7.94 10.03 -11.32
C GLU A 72 7.31 11.39 -10.98
N LYS A 73 6.04 11.37 -10.53
CA LYS A 73 5.28 12.58 -10.18
C LYS A 73 5.92 13.37 -9.05
N GLU A 74 6.44 12.70 -8.04
CA GLU A 74 7.09 13.33 -6.88
C GLU A 74 8.52 13.83 -7.17
N HIS A 75 8.98 13.80 -8.43
CA HIS A 75 10.31 14.24 -8.85
C HIS A 75 11.43 13.74 -7.94
N MET A 76 11.38 12.47 -7.49
CA MET A 76 12.43 11.87 -6.65
C MET A 76 13.80 11.71 -7.36
N GLY A 77 14.08 12.51 -8.40
CA GLY A 77 15.38 12.66 -9.03
C GLY A 77 15.88 11.42 -9.76
N ARG A 78 15.05 10.40 -9.97
CA ARG A 78 15.44 9.14 -10.60
C ARG A 78 14.93 9.08 -12.03
N SER A 79 15.76 9.53 -12.96
CA SER A 79 15.61 9.24 -14.39
C SER A 79 16.11 7.82 -14.69
N GLY A 80 15.22 6.82 -14.60
CA GLY A 80 15.58 5.44 -14.95
C GLY A 80 14.51 4.41 -14.57
N LYS A 81 14.70 3.16 -15.02
CA LYS A 81 13.85 2.03 -14.60
C LYS A 81 13.94 1.91 -13.07
N PHE A 82 12.80 1.85 -12.39
CA PHE A 82 12.70 1.78 -10.91
C PHE A 82 13.37 0.55 -10.25
N GLY A 83 13.94 -0.35 -11.06
CA GLY A 83 14.72 -1.48 -10.58
C GLY A 83 13.85 -2.50 -9.85
N ARG A 84 14.52 -3.38 -9.09
CA ARG A 84 13.86 -4.41 -8.29
C ARG A 84 13.55 -3.85 -6.90
N ILE A 85 12.34 -4.13 -6.40
CA ILE A 85 11.96 -3.76 -5.04
C ILE A 85 12.87 -4.53 -4.05
N PRO A 86 13.51 -3.86 -3.08
CA PRO A 86 14.29 -4.53 -2.04
C PRO A 86 13.38 -5.42 -1.20
N MET A 87 13.59 -6.75 -1.32
CA MET A 87 12.73 -7.75 -0.67
C MET A 87 12.85 -7.74 0.85
N ASP A 88 13.94 -7.21 1.41
CA ASP A 88 14.12 -7.01 2.84
C ASP A 88 13.28 -5.84 3.40
N LYS A 89 12.63 -5.04 2.55
CA LYS A 89 11.82 -3.89 2.97
C LYS A 89 10.32 -4.05 2.73
N ILE A 90 9.93 -5.02 1.91
CA ILE A 90 8.52 -5.31 1.57
C ILE A 90 7.83 -6.02 2.74
N ASN A 91 6.65 -5.54 3.15
CA ASN A 91 5.75 -6.21 4.11
C ASN A 91 6.44 -6.80 5.37
N ARG A 92 7.42 -6.10 5.97
CA ARG A 92 8.18 -6.61 7.13
C ARG A 92 7.33 -6.96 8.36
N TRP A 93 6.18 -6.30 8.52
CA TRP A 93 5.20 -6.61 9.57
C TRP A 93 4.04 -7.48 9.07
N GLY A 94 4.31 -8.33 8.07
CA GLY A 94 3.30 -9.13 7.40
C GLY A 94 2.47 -8.34 6.39
N GLY A 95 1.57 -9.06 5.71
CA GLY A 95 0.72 -8.52 4.65
C GLY A 95 -0.69 -9.11 4.69
N SER A 96 -1.51 -8.78 3.70
CA SER A 96 -2.91 -9.22 3.65
C SER A 96 -3.09 -10.74 3.57
N LEU A 97 -2.06 -11.46 3.13
CA LEU A 97 -2.04 -12.93 3.11
C LEU A 97 -2.00 -13.52 4.53
N SER A 98 -1.27 -12.91 5.46
CA SER A 98 -1.11 -13.40 6.83
C SER A 98 -2.03 -12.73 7.85
N ILE A 99 -2.43 -11.47 7.58
CA ILE A 99 -3.25 -10.67 8.50
C ILE A 99 -4.73 -10.70 8.10
N GLY A 100 -5.01 -10.80 6.80
CA GLY A 100 -6.35 -10.73 6.23
C GLY A 100 -6.59 -9.50 5.35
N HIS A 101 -7.68 -9.58 4.58
CA HIS A 101 -8.05 -8.60 3.55
C HIS A 101 -9.53 -8.19 3.60
N PRO A 102 -9.96 -7.45 4.64
CA PRO A 102 -11.28 -6.84 4.63
C PRO A 102 -11.34 -5.77 3.54
N PHE A 103 -12.26 -5.93 2.59
CA PHE A 103 -12.47 -5.00 1.49
C PHE A 103 -12.82 -3.61 2.04
N GLY A 104 -12.25 -2.56 1.45
CA GLY A 104 -12.40 -1.18 1.92
C GLY A 104 -11.57 -0.80 3.16
N ALA A 105 -11.41 -1.70 4.13
CA ALA A 105 -10.63 -1.43 5.35
C ALA A 105 -9.10 -1.65 5.16
N THR A 106 -8.69 -2.55 4.27
CA THR A 106 -7.26 -2.85 4.09
C THR A 106 -6.40 -1.63 3.74
N GLY A 107 -6.92 -0.68 2.96
CA GLY A 107 -6.17 0.52 2.57
C GLY A 107 -5.72 1.35 3.77
N VAL A 108 -6.65 1.64 4.69
CA VAL A 108 -6.35 2.40 5.92
C VAL A 108 -5.40 1.61 6.82
N ARG A 109 -5.57 0.29 6.92
CA ARG A 109 -4.60 -0.57 7.66
C ARG A 109 -3.19 -0.48 7.08
N LEU A 110 -3.04 -0.48 5.76
CA LEU A 110 -1.73 -0.33 5.11
C LEU A 110 -1.10 1.03 5.44
N THR A 111 -1.89 2.11 5.43
CA THR A 111 -1.43 3.44 5.82
C THR A 111 -1.00 3.51 7.28
N ALA A 112 -1.77 2.93 8.19
CA ALA A 112 -1.41 2.86 9.61
C ALA A 112 -0.14 2.04 9.84
N HIS A 113 -0.01 0.87 9.19
CA HIS A 113 1.21 0.07 9.25
C HIS A 113 2.42 0.82 8.69
N ALA A 114 2.29 1.51 7.55
CA ALA A 114 3.37 2.28 6.95
C ALA A 114 3.84 3.40 7.90
N ALA A 115 2.93 4.20 8.44
CA ALA A 115 3.26 5.26 9.38
C ALA A 115 3.90 4.73 10.68
N GLY A 116 3.35 3.63 11.25
CA GLY A 116 3.91 2.97 12.42
C GLY A 116 5.33 2.44 12.16
N ARG A 117 5.55 1.78 11.02
CA ARG A 117 6.87 1.29 10.61
C ARG A 117 7.87 2.40 10.40
N LEU A 118 7.49 3.50 9.76
CA LEU A 118 8.38 4.65 9.59
C LEU A 118 8.87 5.18 10.94
N LYS A 119 7.96 5.27 11.92
CA LYS A 119 8.30 5.69 13.28
C LYS A 119 9.21 4.69 14.01
N GLU A 120 8.85 3.42 14.02
CA GLU A 120 9.58 2.38 14.77
C GLU A 120 10.94 2.03 14.13
N GLU A 121 10.99 1.94 12.80
CA GLU A 121 12.19 1.60 12.04
C GLU A 121 13.03 2.83 11.66
N LYS A 122 12.62 4.02 12.10
CA LYS A 122 13.27 5.32 11.81
C LYS A 122 13.46 5.55 10.30
N GLY A 123 12.47 5.16 9.50
CA GLY A 123 12.44 5.39 8.06
C GLY A 123 11.88 6.78 7.72
N GLN A 124 12.21 7.30 6.54
CA GLN A 124 11.68 8.58 6.08
C GLN A 124 10.49 8.43 5.14
N TYR A 125 10.57 7.54 4.14
CA TYR A 125 9.53 7.36 3.13
C TYR A 125 9.04 5.91 3.05
N ALA A 126 7.74 5.75 2.85
CA ALA A 126 7.11 4.46 2.55
C ALA A 126 6.21 4.60 1.31
N VAL A 127 6.24 3.58 0.45
CA VAL A 127 5.32 3.45 -0.68
C VAL A 127 4.31 2.37 -0.32
N ILE A 128 3.03 2.73 -0.39
CA ILE A 128 1.91 1.81 -0.31
C ILE A 128 1.42 1.60 -1.74
N ALA A 129 1.20 0.35 -2.14
CA ALA A 129 0.58 0.04 -3.42
C ALA A 129 -0.37 -1.14 -3.27
N ALA A 130 -1.55 -1.05 -3.88
CA ALA A 130 -2.57 -2.09 -3.83
C ALA A 130 -3.23 -2.28 -5.20
N CYS A 131 -3.50 -3.54 -5.53
CA CYS A 131 -4.45 -3.89 -6.59
C CYS A 131 -5.88 -3.85 -6.02
N ALA A 132 -6.84 -3.71 -6.92
CA ALA A 132 -8.25 -3.75 -6.63
C ALA A 132 -9.00 -4.45 -7.75
N ALA A 133 -10.13 -5.07 -7.40
CA ALA A 133 -11.01 -5.70 -8.38
C ALA A 133 -11.46 -4.70 -9.46
N GLY A 134 -11.81 -5.21 -10.64
CA GLY A 134 -12.20 -4.39 -11.79
C GLY A 134 -11.02 -3.74 -12.53
N GLY A 135 -9.79 -4.19 -12.29
CA GLY A 135 -8.61 -3.73 -13.03
C GLY A 135 -8.07 -2.40 -12.52
N HIS A 136 -8.22 -2.08 -11.24
CA HIS A 136 -7.75 -0.81 -10.67
C HIS A 136 -6.58 -1.01 -9.73
N GLY A 137 -5.80 0.05 -9.53
CA GLY A 137 -4.81 0.10 -8.45
C GLY A 137 -4.59 1.50 -7.94
N VAL A 138 -4.04 1.54 -6.72
CA VAL A 138 -3.69 2.77 -6.02
C VAL A 138 -2.27 2.66 -5.50
N GLY A 139 -1.53 3.76 -5.60
CA GLY A 139 -0.24 3.98 -4.97
C GLY A 139 -0.31 5.22 -4.08
N MET A 140 0.40 5.22 -2.96
CA MET A 140 0.48 6.36 -2.05
C MET A 140 1.89 6.47 -1.45
N LEU A 141 2.39 7.69 -1.39
CA LEU A 141 3.65 8.05 -0.74
C LEU A 141 3.34 8.60 0.65
N VAL A 142 3.93 7.97 1.67
CA VAL A 142 3.83 8.37 3.06
C VAL A 142 5.22 8.80 3.53
N GLU A 143 5.31 9.96 4.16
CA GLU A 143 6.54 10.44 4.79
C GLU A 143 6.40 10.45 6.31
N ALA A 144 7.47 10.09 7.02
CA ALA A 144 7.54 10.19 8.47
C ALA A 144 7.41 11.65 8.92
N TYR A 145 6.70 11.89 10.02
CA TYR A 145 6.70 13.19 10.66
C TYR A 145 7.94 13.32 11.55
N SER A 146 8.85 14.23 11.21
CA SER A 146 10.17 14.39 11.83
C SER A 146 10.37 15.72 12.58
N LYS A 147 9.34 16.56 12.67
CA LYS A 147 9.36 17.83 13.42
C LYS A 147 9.06 17.63 14.90
#